data_AF-A0A7S3JCK7-F1
#
_entry.id   AF-A0A7S3JCK7-F1
#
_cell.length_a   1.000
_cell.length_b   1.000
_cell.length_c   1.000
_cell.angle_alpha   90.00
_cell.angle_beta   90.00
_cell.angle_gamma   90.00
#
_symmetry.space_group_name_H-M   'P 1'
#
loop_
_entity.id
_entity.type
_entity.pdbx_description
1 polymer ?
#
loop_
_entity_poly.entity_id
_entity_poly.type
_entity_poly.pdbx_seq_one_letter_code
_entity_poly.pdbx_strand_id
1 'polypeptide(L)'
;KHSSPSPSDGYNTECEMIREFGYGKSLFKDSDDERYINSLKDLERERIISERHEKMQMVKEKLKLLREYRKSTGKKMGKTDALTDLRKKREMRAERQESSGSASSEEQLSEESYSSSEREEDGESSEKRRGISFVELERVRVSRGELEKWYGELFNFEDTVVGAFVRVNIGEAGEKGGSQYKICEIVGLAQASQPYAFGTKKVDKELVVKHGKNKRNFKMIVISNSKFTPAE
;
A
#
# COMPACT_ATOMS: atom_id res chain seq x y z
N LYS A 1 25.81 14.94 0.98
CA LYS A 1 26.05 13.59 0.42
C LYS A 1 25.25 12.62 1.29
N HIS A 2 24.00 12.35 0.93
CA HIS A 2 23.17 11.40 1.67
C HIS A 2 23.14 10.08 0.91
N SER A 3 23.80 9.08 1.48
CA SER A 3 23.78 7.70 1.00
C SER A 3 22.42 7.09 1.34
N SER A 4 21.74 6.56 0.33
CA SER A 4 20.53 5.76 0.48
C SER A 4 20.85 4.42 1.17
N PRO A 5 19.97 3.90 2.05
CA PRO A 5 20.19 2.61 2.69
C PRO A 5 19.88 1.45 1.72
N SER A 6 20.69 0.39 1.84
CA SER A 6 20.68 -0.79 0.99
C SER A 6 19.49 -1.74 1.27
N PRO A 7 19.12 -2.62 0.30
CA PRO A 7 17.88 -3.40 0.35
C PRO A 7 17.82 -4.56 1.38
N SER A 8 18.82 -4.69 2.24
CA SER A 8 18.91 -5.75 3.27
C SER A 8 18.10 -5.46 4.53
N ASP A 9 17.57 -4.24 4.70
CA ASP A 9 16.96 -3.77 5.96
C ASP A 9 15.51 -4.23 6.20
N GLY A 10 14.94 -5.01 5.28
CA GLY A 10 13.54 -5.46 5.35
C GLY A 10 13.20 -6.40 6.52
N TYR A 11 14.20 -6.99 7.17
CA TYR A 11 14.01 -7.91 8.31
C TYR A 11 14.17 -7.22 9.67
N ASN A 12 14.66 -5.98 9.68
CA ASN A 12 14.73 -5.20 10.91
C ASN A 12 13.36 -4.63 11.30
N THR A 13 12.51 -4.28 10.33
CA THR A 13 11.25 -3.56 10.59
C THR A 13 10.19 -4.37 11.33
N GLU A 14 10.05 -5.68 11.14
CA GLU A 14 9.02 -6.46 11.87
C GLU A 14 9.39 -6.62 13.35
N CYS A 15 10.67 -6.90 13.64
CA CYS A 15 11.19 -6.97 15.02
C CYS A 15 11.30 -5.59 15.68
N GLU A 16 11.69 -4.55 14.93
CA GLU A 16 11.73 -3.17 15.42
C GLU A 16 10.32 -2.67 15.69
N MET A 17 9.33 -2.91 14.83
CA MET A 17 7.93 -2.55 15.14
C MET A 17 7.40 -3.28 16.37
N ILE A 18 7.71 -4.57 16.56
CA ILE A 18 7.29 -5.29 17.78
C ILE A 18 7.98 -4.72 19.04
N ARG A 19 9.25 -4.33 18.94
CA ARG A 19 10.02 -3.75 20.06
C ARG A 19 9.67 -2.29 20.35
N GLU A 20 9.45 -1.48 19.32
CA GLU A 20 9.22 -0.03 19.39
C GLU A 20 7.83 0.28 19.96
N PHE A 21 6.86 -0.63 19.79
CA PHE A 21 5.53 -0.42 20.32
C PHE A 21 5.32 -0.91 21.75
N GLY A 22 6.08 -1.86 22.30
CA GLY A 22 6.14 -2.14 23.75
C GLY A 22 4.82 -2.46 24.50
N TYR A 23 3.65 -2.39 23.86
CA TYR A 23 2.37 -2.68 24.48
C TYR A 23 2.15 -4.18 24.38
N GLY A 24 2.20 -4.87 25.52
CA GLY A 24 1.73 -6.23 25.63
C GLY A 24 0.22 -6.33 25.35
N LYS A 25 -0.42 -7.41 25.82
CA LYS A 25 -1.89 -7.55 25.74
C LYS A 25 -2.68 -6.43 26.45
N SER A 26 -2.01 -5.62 27.27
CA SER A 26 -2.56 -4.47 27.98
C SER A 26 -2.18 -3.20 27.22
N LEU A 27 -3.13 -2.27 26.97
CA LEU A 27 -2.89 -0.97 26.30
C LEU A 27 -2.00 0.00 27.12
N PHE A 28 -1.37 -0.52 28.17
CA PHE A 28 -0.49 0.16 29.11
C PHE A 28 0.95 -0.27 28.86
N LYS A 29 1.89 0.66 29.02
CA LYS A 29 3.31 0.41 28.84
C LYS A 29 3.91 -0.34 30.03
N ASP A 30 3.58 0.12 31.23
CA ASP A 30 4.05 -0.42 32.50
C ASP A 30 3.04 -0.11 33.63
N SER A 31 3.34 -0.55 34.86
CA SER A 31 2.47 -0.34 36.03
C SER A 31 2.34 1.12 36.45
N ASP A 32 3.25 2.00 36.05
CA ASP A 32 3.22 3.42 36.41
C ASP A 32 2.40 4.23 35.39
N ASP A 33 2.49 3.88 34.12
CA ASP A 33 1.65 4.36 33.03
C ASP A 33 0.16 4.02 33.28
N GLU A 34 -0.12 2.83 33.81
CA GLU A 34 -1.47 2.46 34.21
C GLU A 34 -2.01 3.33 35.37
N ARG A 35 -1.19 3.59 36.38
CA ARG A 35 -1.55 4.49 37.49
C ARG A 35 -1.78 5.93 37.01
N TYR A 36 -0.91 6.44 36.15
CA TYR A 36 -1.04 7.77 35.56
C TYR A 36 -2.33 7.90 34.77
N ILE A 37 -2.62 6.96 33.87
CA ILE A 37 -3.83 7.00 33.02
C ILE A 37 -5.11 6.88 33.86
N ASN A 38 -5.10 6.07 34.91
CA ASN A 38 -6.24 5.96 35.82
C ASN A 38 -6.40 7.16 36.77
N SER A 39 -5.36 7.99 36.92
CA SER A 39 -5.43 9.25 37.70
C SER A 39 -5.96 10.45 36.91
N LEU A 40 -6.01 10.34 35.57
CA LEU A 40 -6.54 11.38 34.70
C LEU A 40 -8.08 11.41 34.72
N LYS A 41 -8.66 12.55 34.36
CA LYS A 41 -10.11 12.68 34.19
C LYS A 41 -10.60 11.76 33.06
N ASP A 42 -11.84 11.28 33.17
CA ASP A 42 -12.40 10.28 32.25
C ASP A 42 -12.22 10.64 30.76
N LEU A 43 -12.44 11.90 30.38
CA LEU A 43 -12.27 12.36 29.00
C LEU A 43 -10.80 12.30 28.51
N GLU A 44 -9.85 12.63 29.38
CA GLU A 44 -8.42 12.60 29.04
C GLU A 44 -7.90 11.15 29.02
N ARG A 45 -8.39 10.33 29.95
CA ARG A 45 -8.15 8.88 29.99
C ARG A 45 -8.65 8.19 28.72
N GLU A 46 -9.90 8.43 28.33
CA GLU A 46 -10.50 7.85 27.12
C GLU A 46 -9.78 8.27 25.86
N ARG A 47 -9.35 9.54 25.77
CA ARG A 47 -8.56 10.03 24.63
C ARG A 47 -7.25 9.26 24.47
N ILE A 48 -6.50 9.08 25.56
CA ILE A 48 -5.21 8.36 25.53
C ILE A 48 -5.42 6.89 25.16
N ILE A 49 -6.43 6.25 25.75
CA ILE A 49 -6.73 4.85 25.47
C ILE A 49 -7.16 4.66 24.00
N SER A 50 -7.99 5.56 23.47
CA SER A 50 -8.46 5.50 22.08
C SER A 50 -7.33 5.70 21.08
N GLU A 51 -6.46 6.70 21.30
CA GLU A 51 -5.30 6.95 20.43
C GLU A 51 -4.35 5.75 20.41
N ARG A 52 -4.11 5.11 21.56
CA ARG A 52 -3.29 3.89 21.63
C ARG A 52 -3.95 2.71 20.96
N HIS A 53 -5.26 2.56 21.09
CA HIS A 53 -6.02 1.52 20.42
C HIS A 53 -5.94 1.66 18.89
N GLU A 54 -6.13 2.88 18.35
CA GLU A 54 -6.01 3.16 16.92
C GLU A 54 -4.61 2.85 16.39
N LYS A 55 -3.57 3.29 17.12
CA LYS A 55 -2.18 2.96 16.77
C LYS A 55 -1.95 1.45 16.76
N MET A 56 -2.46 0.73 17.75
CA MET A 56 -2.37 -0.72 17.82
C MET A 56 -3.09 -1.40 16.65
N GLN A 57 -4.28 -0.93 16.27
CA GLN A 57 -5.02 -1.45 15.12
C GLN A 57 -4.25 -1.22 13.81
N MET A 58 -3.71 -0.02 13.61
CA MET A 58 -2.90 0.30 12.43
C MET A 58 -1.67 -0.62 12.32
N VAL A 59 -0.95 -0.86 13.43
CA VAL A 59 0.20 -1.77 13.45
C VAL A 59 -0.22 -3.20 13.12
N LYS A 60 -1.34 -3.66 13.68
CA LYS A 60 -1.88 -5.01 13.42
C LYS A 60 -2.27 -5.19 11.96
N GLU A 61 -2.91 -4.20 11.35
CA GLU A 61 -3.27 -4.21 9.93
C GLU A 61 -2.02 -4.20 9.04
N LYS A 62 -1.04 -3.35 9.37
CA LYS A 62 0.23 -3.28 8.65
C LYS A 62 1.00 -4.62 8.70
N LEU A 63 1.05 -5.27 9.87
CA LEU A 63 1.65 -6.60 10.02
C LEU A 63 0.90 -7.68 9.23
N LYS A 64 -0.43 -7.60 9.19
CA LYS A 64 -1.25 -8.53 8.41
C LYS A 64 -0.97 -8.39 6.92
N LEU A 65 -0.94 -7.15 6.42
CA LEU A 65 -0.58 -6.83 5.03
C LEU A 65 0.83 -7.31 4.68
N LEU A 66 1.81 -7.10 5.56
CA LEU A 66 3.17 -7.61 5.37
C LEU A 66 3.21 -9.13 5.29
N ARG A 67 2.45 -9.83 6.14
CA ARG A 67 2.37 -11.31 6.12
C ARG A 67 1.72 -11.82 4.84
N GLU A 68 0.66 -11.17 4.37
CA GLU A 68 0.00 -11.50 3.10
C GLU A 68 0.92 -11.23 1.91
N TYR A 69 1.67 -10.13 1.95
CA TYR A 69 2.71 -9.80 0.97
C TYR A 69 3.84 -10.83 0.95
N ARG A 70 4.30 -11.31 2.12
CA ARG A 70 5.30 -12.41 2.22
C ARG A 70 4.78 -13.73 1.64
N LYS A 71 3.49 -14.04 1.85
CA LYS A 71 2.85 -15.24 1.28
C LYS A 71 2.69 -15.14 -0.24
N SER A 72 2.35 -13.96 -0.76
CA SER A 72 2.18 -13.74 -2.20
C SER A 72 3.50 -13.64 -2.96
N THR A 73 4.57 -13.15 -2.33
CA THR A 73 5.91 -13.02 -2.93
C THR A 73 6.74 -14.31 -2.91
N GLY A 74 6.25 -15.39 -2.30
CA GLY A 74 6.93 -16.70 -2.32
C GLY A 74 8.33 -16.71 -1.68
N LYS A 75 8.72 -15.67 -0.95
CA LYS A 75 10.06 -15.52 -0.36
C LYS A 75 10.24 -16.53 0.78
N LYS A 76 10.74 -17.72 0.46
CA LYS A 76 11.17 -18.71 1.46
C LYS A 76 12.33 -18.09 2.25
N MET A 77 12.23 -18.15 3.58
CA MET A 77 13.26 -17.65 4.49
C MET A 77 14.59 -18.36 4.20
N GLY A 78 15.70 -17.63 4.13
CA GLY A 78 17.02 -18.26 4.08
C GLY A 78 17.21 -19.15 5.30
N LYS A 79 17.90 -20.29 5.16
CA LYS A 79 18.15 -21.26 6.26
C LYS A 79 18.73 -20.59 7.52
N THR A 80 19.50 -19.51 7.35
CA THR A 80 20.11 -18.71 8.43
C THR A 80 19.09 -17.83 9.16
N ASP A 81 18.16 -17.22 8.43
CA ASP A 81 17.13 -16.33 9.00
C ASP A 81 16.02 -17.11 9.71
N ALA A 82 15.72 -18.33 9.24
CA ALA A 82 14.79 -19.22 9.94
C ALA A 82 15.36 -19.68 11.30
N LEU A 83 16.67 -19.90 11.39
CA LEU A 83 17.34 -20.28 12.64
C LEU A 83 17.41 -19.13 13.64
N THR A 84 17.62 -17.89 13.17
CA THR A 84 17.60 -16.71 14.05
C THR A 84 16.19 -16.37 14.54
N ASP A 85 15.16 -16.56 13.70
CA ASP A 85 13.76 -16.41 14.11
C ASP A 85 13.35 -17.49 15.13
N LEU A 86 13.75 -18.74 14.94
CA LEU A 86 13.51 -19.82 15.92
C LEU A 86 14.22 -19.57 17.25
N ARG A 87 15.45 -19.04 17.21
CA ARG A 87 16.21 -18.67 18.40
C ARG A 87 15.55 -17.51 19.15
N LYS A 88 15.18 -16.43 18.46
CA LYS A 88 14.44 -15.29 19.03
C LYS A 88 13.05 -15.67 19.55
N LYS A 89 12.35 -16.60 18.88
CA LYS A 89 11.07 -17.12 19.34
C LYS A 89 11.21 -17.98 20.60
N ARG A 90 12.31 -18.73 20.76
CA ARG A 90 12.65 -19.43 22.01
C ARG A 90 12.99 -18.45 23.14
N GLU A 91 13.74 -17.39 22.85
CA GLU A 91 14.07 -16.33 23.82
C GLU A 91 12.80 -15.61 24.33
N MET A 92 11.87 -15.23 23.44
CA MET A 92 10.57 -14.66 23.86
C MET A 92 9.67 -15.65 24.62
N ARG A 93 9.81 -16.97 24.39
CA ARG A 93 9.07 -17.99 25.16
C ARG A 93 9.70 -18.19 26.55
N ALA A 94 11.02 -18.05 26.66
CA ALA A 94 11.74 -18.08 27.93
C ALA A 94 11.39 -16.85 28.80
N GLU A 95 11.35 -15.64 28.23
CA GLU A 95 10.87 -14.44 28.95
C GLU A 95 9.42 -14.56 29.43
N ARG A 96 8.55 -15.24 28.67
CA ARG A 96 7.18 -15.53 29.11
C ARG A 96 7.07 -16.55 30.25
N GLN A 97 8.06 -17.42 30.42
CA GLN A 97 8.08 -18.42 31.49
C GLN A 97 8.53 -17.86 32.85
N GLU A 98 9.04 -16.63 32.90
CA GLU A 98 9.42 -15.99 34.17
C GLU A 98 8.23 -15.37 34.94
N SER A 99 6.99 -15.52 34.45
CA SER A 99 5.79 -14.94 35.10
C SER A 99 4.56 -15.84 35.24
N SER A 100 4.60 -17.13 34.89
CA SER A 100 3.59 -18.08 35.40
C SER A 100 4.02 -19.54 35.27
N GLY A 101 3.90 -20.26 36.39
CA GLY A 101 4.23 -21.67 36.50
C GLY A 101 3.19 -22.60 35.88
N SER A 102 3.69 -23.77 35.44
CA SER A 102 3.02 -25.05 35.19
C SER A 102 2.01 -25.17 34.04
N ALA A 103 2.37 -25.94 33.02
CA ALA A 103 1.79 -27.26 32.69
C ALA A 103 1.90 -27.61 31.19
N SER A 104 2.22 -28.88 30.98
CA SER A 104 2.43 -29.65 29.74
C SER A 104 1.40 -29.44 28.62
N SER A 105 1.84 -29.51 27.35
CA SER A 105 1.50 -30.62 26.44
C SER A 105 2.10 -30.45 25.04
N GLU A 106 2.49 -31.61 24.53
CA GLU A 106 3.17 -31.95 23.29
C GLU A 106 2.32 -31.63 22.05
N GLU A 107 2.94 -31.40 20.89
CA GLU A 107 2.67 -32.20 19.67
C GLU A 107 3.44 -31.70 18.43
N GLN A 108 4.17 -32.67 17.87
CA GLN A 108 4.39 -33.03 16.47
C GLN A 108 5.00 -32.01 15.48
N LEU A 109 6.28 -32.27 15.24
CA LEU A 109 7.11 -31.84 14.10
C LEU A 109 6.75 -32.69 12.87
N SER A 110 6.52 -32.05 11.72
CA SER A 110 6.64 -32.71 10.42
C SER A 110 7.87 -32.17 9.69
N GLU A 111 8.90 -33.01 9.67
CA GLU A 111 10.07 -32.92 8.80
C GLU A 111 9.64 -33.27 7.38
N GLU A 112 9.96 -32.43 6.39
CA GLU A 112 10.10 -32.93 5.03
C GLU A 112 11.21 -32.18 4.28
N SER A 113 12.03 -33.00 3.64
CA SER A 113 13.42 -32.78 3.30
C SER A 113 13.58 -32.62 1.78
N TYR A 114 14.62 -31.88 1.40
CA TYR A 114 15.37 -31.82 0.13
C TYR A 114 14.65 -32.02 -1.23
N SER A 115 14.84 -31.04 -2.12
CA SER A 115 15.35 -31.35 -3.46
C SER A 115 16.17 -30.17 -3.95
N SER A 116 17.44 -30.45 -4.19
CA SER A 116 18.46 -29.54 -4.72
C SER A 116 18.57 -29.80 -6.22
N SER A 117 18.41 -28.78 -7.05
CA SER A 117 18.89 -28.83 -8.44
C SER A 117 19.38 -27.45 -8.83
N GLU A 118 20.71 -27.35 -8.92
CA GLU A 118 21.46 -26.22 -9.44
C GLU A 118 21.13 -25.96 -10.92
N ARG A 119 21.08 -24.68 -11.31
CA ARG A 119 21.72 -24.13 -12.51
C ARG A 119 21.55 -22.61 -12.53
N GLU A 120 22.68 -21.94 -12.44
CA GLU A 120 22.95 -20.54 -12.77
C GLU A 120 22.51 -20.22 -14.21
N GLU A 121 21.83 -19.08 -14.43
CA GLU A 121 22.24 -18.04 -15.40
C GLU A 121 21.26 -16.84 -15.39
N ASP A 122 21.80 -15.69 -14.97
CA ASP A 122 21.66 -14.35 -15.53
C ASP A 122 20.28 -13.69 -15.81
N GLY A 123 20.19 -12.41 -15.41
CA GLY A 123 19.36 -11.41 -16.11
C GLY A 123 17.97 -11.08 -15.55
N GLU A 124 17.86 -9.94 -14.86
CA GLU A 124 16.66 -9.13 -14.61
C GLU A 124 15.41 -9.85 -14.06
N SER A 125 15.17 -9.67 -12.75
CA SER A 125 13.87 -9.90 -12.11
C SER A 125 12.82 -8.96 -12.69
N SER A 126 12.29 -9.30 -13.86
CA SER A 126 10.91 -9.02 -14.20
C SER A 126 10.07 -9.72 -13.15
N GLU A 127 9.71 -8.99 -12.08
CA GLU A 127 8.54 -9.32 -11.28
C GLU A 127 7.45 -9.69 -12.29
N LYS A 128 7.02 -10.95 -12.31
CA LYS A 128 5.89 -11.38 -13.13
C LYS A 128 4.67 -10.64 -12.60
N ARG A 129 4.50 -9.40 -13.05
CA ARG A 129 3.35 -8.55 -12.79
C ARG A 129 2.16 -9.37 -13.22
N ARG A 130 1.37 -9.83 -12.25
CA ARG A 130 0.08 -10.45 -12.55
C ARG A 130 -0.65 -9.45 -13.45
N GLY A 131 -1.04 -9.88 -14.65
CA GLY A 131 -1.75 -9.01 -15.58
C GLY A 131 -2.96 -8.41 -14.87
N ILE A 132 -3.10 -7.08 -14.92
CA ILE A 132 -4.26 -6.40 -14.37
C ILE A 132 -5.45 -6.82 -15.22
N SER A 133 -6.51 -7.31 -14.58
CA SER A 133 -7.72 -7.66 -15.32
C SER A 133 -8.45 -6.39 -15.76
N PHE A 134 -9.13 -6.47 -16.90
CA PHE A 134 -9.96 -5.38 -17.41
C PHE A 134 -11.01 -4.91 -16.39
N VAL A 135 -11.55 -5.83 -15.58
CA VAL A 135 -12.52 -5.53 -14.51
C VAL A 135 -11.88 -4.73 -13.38
N GLU A 136 -10.65 -5.05 -12.98
CA GLU A 136 -9.92 -4.29 -11.96
C GLU A 136 -9.61 -2.87 -12.46
N LEU A 137 -9.23 -2.72 -13.73
CA LEU A 137 -8.94 -1.42 -14.33
C LEU A 137 -10.18 -0.53 -14.41
N GLU A 138 -11.34 -1.10 -14.76
CA GLU A 138 -12.60 -0.36 -14.82
C GLU A 138 -13.08 0.10 -13.43
N ARG A 139 -12.73 -0.61 -12.34
CA ARG A 139 -13.08 -0.21 -10.96
C ARG A 139 -12.35 1.05 -10.49
N VAL A 140 -11.15 1.28 -10.99
CA VAL A 140 -10.35 2.47 -10.71
C VAL A 140 -10.45 3.50 -11.84
N ARG A 141 -11.41 3.32 -12.76
CA ARG A 141 -11.67 4.28 -13.82
C ARG A 141 -12.38 5.49 -13.24
N VAL A 142 -11.88 6.66 -13.63
CA VAL A 142 -12.53 7.94 -13.38
C VAL A 142 -13.06 8.49 -14.70
N SER A 143 -14.35 8.82 -14.70
CA SER A 143 -15.07 9.42 -15.83
C SER A 143 -14.97 10.94 -15.81
N ARG A 144 -15.28 11.59 -16.94
CA ARG A 144 -15.37 13.05 -17.01
C ARG A 144 -16.39 13.61 -16.02
N GLY A 145 -17.55 12.98 -15.90
CA GLY A 145 -18.61 13.41 -14.97
C GLY A 145 -18.20 13.34 -13.50
N GLU A 146 -17.42 12.32 -13.12
CA GLU A 146 -16.84 12.23 -11.77
C GLU A 146 -15.84 13.36 -11.53
N LEU A 147 -14.95 13.64 -12.49
CA LEU A 147 -14.04 14.78 -12.41
C LEU A 147 -14.80 16.12 -12.31
N GLU A 148 -15.84 16.32 -13.11
CA GLU A 148 -16.67 17.55 -13.10
C GLU A 148 -17.32 17.78 -11.72
N LYS A 149 -17.81 16.69 -11.11
CA LYS A 149 -18.38 16.72 -9.76
C LYS A 149 -17.29 17.02 -8.72
N TRP A 150 -16.24 16.20 -8.66
CA TRP A 150 -15.23 16.28 -7.61
C TRP A 150 -14.41 17.56 -7.66
N TYR A 151 -14.20 18.14 -8.86
CA TYR A 151 -13.43 19.37 -9.01
C TYR A 151 -14.11 20.53 -8.27
N GLY A 152 -13.45 21.01 -7.21
CA GLY A 152 -13.93 22.07 -6.33
C GLY A 152 -14.89 21.62 -5.21
N GLU A 153 -15.39 20.38 -5.24
CA GLU A 153 -16.21 19.80 -4.15
C GLU A 153 -15.36 19.03 -3.14
N LEU A 154 -14.27 18.40 -3.59
CA LEU A 154 -13.33 17.69 -2.72
C LEU A 154 -12.19 18.61 -2.29
N PHE A 155 -11.89 18.65 -0.98
CA PHE A 155 -10.74 19.38 -0.44
C PHE A 155 -9.42 18.85 -1.00
N ASN A 156 -9.28 17.53 -1.13
CA ASN A 156 -8.07 16.85 -1.63
C ASN A 156 -8.33 16.18 -2.99
N PHE A 157 -8.70 16.98 -3.98
CA PHE A 157 -9.00 16.48 -5.33
C PHE A 157 -7.81 15.73 -5.96
N GLU A 158 -6.60 16.27 -5.85
CA GLU A 158 -5.39 15.65 -6.43
C GLU A 158 -5.11 14.26 -5.84
N ASP A 159 -5.10 14.12 -4.51
CA ASP A 159 -4.86 12.85 -3.84
C ASP A 159 -5.92 11.79 -4.17
N THR A 160 -7.14 12.23 -4.50
CA THR A 160 -8.25 11.33 -4.87
C THR A 160 -8.10 10.79 -6.29
N VAL A 161 -7.60 11.60 -7.22
CA VAL A 161 -7.54 11.23 -8.65
C VAL A 161 -6.20 10.63 -9.07
N VAL A 162 -5.11 10.92 -8.35
CA VAL A 162 -3.78 10.37 -8.65
C VAL A 162 -3.76 8.85 -8.41
N GLY A 163 -3.21 8.12 -9.37
CA GLY A 163 -3.21 6.65 -9.40
C GLY A 163 -4.47 6.03 -10.02
N ALA A 164 -5.51 6.83 -10.27
CA ALA A 164 -6.68 6.37 -11.02
C ALA A 164 -6.42 6.35 -12.53
N PHE A 165 -7.30 5.65 -13.26
CA PHE A 165 -7.19 5.51 -14.71
C PHE A 165 -8.30 6.28 -15.43
N VAL A 166 -7.96 6.85 -16.58
CA VAL A 166 -8.89 7.63 -17.40
C VAL A 166 -8.83 7.21 -18.86
N ARG A 167 -9.95 7.35 -19.55
CA ARG A 167 -10.06 7.14 -20.99
C ARG A 167 -9.87 8.47 -21.71
N VAL A 168 -8.71 8.68 -22.30
CA VAL A 168 -8.32 9.97 -22.91
C VAL A 168 -8.53 9.92 -24.41
N ASN A 169 -9.26 10.89 -24.97
CA ASN A 169 -9.28 11.08 -26.42
C ASN A 169 -7.96 11.75 -26.86
N ILE A 170 -7.19 11.07 -27.69
CA ILE A 170 -5.89 11.55 -28.20
C ILE A 170 -6.04 12.30 -29.54
N GLY A 171 -7.24 12.30 -30.13
CA GLY A 171 -7.54 12.91 -31.41
C GLY A 171 -7.75 11.88 -32.52
N GLU A 172 -7.68 12.30 -33.77
CA GLU A 172 -7.99 11.46 -34.93
C GLU A 172 -6.82 10.56 -35.31
N ALA A 173 -7.10 9.26 -35.48
CA ALA A 173 -6.13 8.30 -35.99
C ALA A 173 -6.07 8.34 -37.53
N GLY A 174 -5.21 9.20 -38.07
CA GLY A 174 -4.83 9.22 -39.49
C GLY A 174 -5.99 9.32 -40.49
N GLU A 175 -5.74 8.94 -41.75
CA GLU A 175 -6.62 9.13 -42.91
C GLU A 175 -8.05 8.54 -42.79
N LYS A 176 -8.35 7.74 -41.76
CA LYS A 176 -9.66 7.12 -41.54
C LYS A 176 -10.56 7.84 -40.51
N GLY A 177 -10.15 9.01 -39.98
CA GLY A 177 -11.05 9.97 -39.34
C GLY A 177 -11.75 9.50 -38.06
N GLY A 178 -11.19 8.53 -37.32
CA GLY A 178 -11.76 8.03 -36.06
C GLY A 178 -11.10 8.66 -34.84
N SER A 179 -11.90 9.12 -33.87
CA SER A 179 -11.38 9.49 -32.54
C SER A 179 -10.73 8.28 -31.86
N GLN A 180 -9.43 8.39 -31.56
CA GLN A 180 -8.67 7.36 -30.87
C GLN A 180 -8.63 7.65 -29.37
N TYR A 181 -8.97 6.63 -28.59
CA TYR A 181 -8.91 6.68 -27.14
C TYR A 181 -7.73 5.84 -26.65
N LYS A 182 -7.13 6.26 -25.54
CA LYS A 182 -6.18 5.42 -24.80
C LYS A 182 -6.47 5.45 -23.32
N ILE A 183 -6.11 4.35 -22.67
CA ILE A 183 -6.14 4.24 -21.22
C ILE A 183 -4.86 4.88 -20.65
N CYS A 184 -5.03 5.87 -19.79
CA CYS A 184 -3.91 6.56 -19.16
C CYS A 184 -4.08 6.58 -17.65
N GLU A 185 -2.99 6.44 -16.90
CA GLU A 185 -2.97 6.61 -15.44
C GLU A 185 -2.73 8.09 -15.12
N ILE A 186 -3.50 8.65 -14.20
CA ILE A 186 -3.28 10.01 -13.69
C ILE A 186 -2.09 9.96 -12.72
N VAL A 187 -1.06 10.76 -12.99
CA VAL A 187 0.14 10.85 -12.15
C VAL A 187 0.25 12.17 -11.38
N GLY A 188 -0.61 13.14 -11.68
CA GLY A 188 -0.64 14.43 -10.99
C GLY A 188 -1.49 15.47 -11.70
N LEU A 189 -1.48 16.69 -11.18
CA LEU A 189 -2.10 17.86 -11.80
C LEU A 189 -1.05 18.90 -12.20
N ALA A 190 -1.33 19.64 -13.25
CA ALA A 190 -0.53 20.77 -13.70
C ALA A 190 -1.39 22.01 -13.88
N GLN A 191 -0.77 23.20 -13.82
CA GLN A 191 -1.45 24.45 -14.17
C GLN A 191 -1.69 24.52 -15.68
N ALA A 192 -2.93 24.77 -16.09
CA ALA A 192 -3.27 25.04 -17.48
C ALA A 192 -2.70 26.39 -17.92
N SER A 193 -2.30 26.50 -19.19
CA SER A 193 -1.86 27.78 -19.76
C SER A 193 -2.97 28.83 -19.78
N GLN A 194 -4.22 28.39 -19.94
CA GLN A 194 -5.41 29.24 -19.92
C GLN A 194 -6.56 28.51 -19.23
N PRO A 195 -7.34 29.20 -18.37
CA PRO A 195 -8.57 28.64 -17.82
C PRO A 195 -9.54 28.23 -18.93
N TYR A 196 -10.21 27.10 -18.76
CA TYR A 196 -11.12 26.54 -19.75
C TYR A 196 -12.44 26.10 -19.12
N ALA A 197 -13.48 25.99 -19.95
CA ALA A 197 -14.78 25.50 -19.50
C ALA A 197 -14.75 23.99 -19.30
N PHE A 198 -15.30 23.52 -18.18
CA PHE A 198 -15.44 22.12 -17.85
C PHE A 198 -16.80 21.89 -17.17
N GLY A 199 -17.75 21.36 -17.94
CA GLY A 199 -19.16 21.36 -17.55
C GLY A 199 -19.66 22.79 -17.34
N THR A 200 -20.17 23.07 -16.14
CA THR A 200 -20.64 24.41 -15.72
C THR A 200 -19.55 25.25 -15.03
N LYS A 201 -18.38 24.67 -14.75
CA LYS A 201 -17.29 25.30 -14.00
C LYS A 201 -16.21 25.82 -14.95
N LYS A 202 -15.47 26.86 -14.54
CA LYS A 202 -14.19 27.23 -15.17
C LYS A 202 -13.07 26.60 -14.35
N VAL A 203 -12.14 25.94 -15.04
CA VAL A 203 -11.03 25.21 -14.42
C VAL A 203 -9.71 25.67 -15.01
N ASP A 204 -8.66 25.62 -14.22
CA ASP A 204 -7.31 26.10 -14.56
C ASP A 204 -6.24 25.01 -14.33
N LYS A 205 -6.67 23.76 -14.13
CA LYS A 205 -5.80 22.59 -13.98
C LYS A 205 -5.92 21.64 -15.17
N GLU A 206 -4.83 20.95 -15.48
CA GLU A 206 -4.76 19.85 -16.44
C GLU A 206 -4.34 18.57 -15.72
N LEU A 207 -4.77 17.43 -16.24
CA LEU A 207 -4.33 16.12 -15.76
C LEU A 207 -3.00 15.79 -16.40
N VAL A 208 -2.00 15.51 -15.57
CA VAL A 208 -0.76 14.86 -16.01
C VAL A 208 -1.04 13.37 -16.05
N VAL A 209 -1.03 12.77 -17.23
CA VAL A 209 -1.34 11.36 -17.41
C VAL A 209 -0.16 10.62 -18.03
N LYS A 210 -0.01 9.33 -17.71
CA LYS A 210 0.97 8.44 -18.34
C LYS A 210 0.31 7.31 -19.12
N HIS A 211 0.88 6.99 -20.27
CA HIS A 211 0.57 5.80 -21.05
C HIS A 211 1.88 5.11 -21.45
N GLY A 212 2.12 3.92 -20.90
CA GLY A 212 3.42 3.26 -20.99
C GLY A 212 4.52 4.12 -20.36
N LYS A 213 5.51 4.52 -21.17
CA LYS A 213 6.64 5.38 -20.75
C LYS A 213 6.37 6.88 -20.99
N ASN A 214 5.32 7.22 -21.72
CA ASN A 214 5.04 8.60 -22.12
C ASN A 214 4.18 9.31 -21.07
N LYS A 215 4.55 10.53 -20.70
CA LYS A 215 3.76 11.43 -19.87
C LYS A 215 3.34 12.66 -20.69
N ARG A 216 2.08 13.07 -20.58
CA ARG A 216 1.54 14.27 -21.23
C ARG A 216 0.46 14.91 -20.38
N ASN A 217 0.24 16.21 -20.59
CA ASN A 217 -0.81 16.95 -19.94
C ASN A 217 -2.03 17.02 -20.87
N PHE A 218 -3.21 16.80 -20.30
CA PHE A 218 -4.48 16.92 -21.01
C PHE A 218 -5.48 17.70 -20.18
N LYS A 219 -6.26 18.55 -20.87
CA LYS A 219 -7.44 19.19 -20.28
C LYS A 219 -8.45 18.12 -19.88
N MET A 220 -9.13 18.30 -18.74
CA MET A 220 -10.10 17.33 -18.23
C MET A 220 -11.26 17.09 -19.21
N ILE A 221 -11.56 18.04 -20.11
CA ILE A 221 -12.63 17.94 -21.10
C ILE A 221 -12.46 16.79 -22.10
N VAL A 222 -11.21 16.38 -22.39
CA VAL A 222 -10.93 15.30 -23.35
C VAL A 222 -11.09 13.90 -22.75
N ILE A 223 -11.41 13.82 -21.46
CA ILE A 223 -11.70 12.55 -20.79
C ILE A 223 -13.09 12.06 -21.22
N SER A 224 -13.20 10.76 -21.49
CA SER A 224 -14.46 10.12 -21.88
C SER A 224 -15.26 9.68 -20.65
N ASN A 225 -16.59 9.69 -20.79
CA ASN A 225 -17.49 9.08 -19.80
C ASN A 225 -17.69 7.57 -20.02
N SER A 226 -17.43 7.08 -21.23
CA SER A 226 -17.61 5.68 -21.58
C SER A 226 -16.59 4.80 -20.88
N LYS A 227 -16.97 3.53 -20.68
CA LYS A 227 -16.07 2.48 -20.20
C LYS A 227 -14.90 2.27 -21.15
N PHE A 228 -13.84 1.64 -20.66
CA PHE A 228 -12.77 1.17 -21.53
C PHE A 228 -13.31 0.18 -22.56
N THR A 229 -12.57 0.01 -23.66
CA THR A 229 -12.87 -1.05 -24.64
C THR A 229 -11.68 -2.01 -24.73
N PRO A 230 -11.87 -3.29 -25.11
CA PRO A 230 -10.76 -4.23 -25.23
C PRO A 230 -9.69 -3.86 -26.28
N ALA A 231 -9.99 -2.90 -27.15
CA ALA A 231 -9.08 -2.42 -28.19
C ALA A 231 -8.13 -1.30 -27.72
N GLU A 232 -8.37 -0.72 -26.54
CA GLU A 232 -7.63 0.40 -25.94
C GLU A 232 -6.56 -0.07 -24.95
#